data_AF-A0A0Q8KDZ6-F1
#
_entry.id   AF-A0A0Q8KDZ6-F1
#
_cell.length_a   1.000
_cell.length_b   1.000
_cell.length_c   1.000
_cell.angle_alpha   90.00
_cell.angle_beta   90.00
_cell.angle_gamma   90.00
#
_symmetry.space_group_name_H-M   'P 1'
#
loop_
_entity.id
_entity.type
_entity.pdbx_description
1 polymer ?
#
loop_
_entity_poly.entity_id
_entity_poly.type
_entity_poly.pdbx_seq_one_letter_code
_entity_poly.pdbx_strand_id
1 'polypeptide(L)'
;MEQKAYLAVVGMLNSFPQASSNPDLTMGTYESVLQGLSTQAVIEAAQRFTMGDVQGQSKTFAPSIAEFVTEARSRQELISLKAKPRLPAPRYFPGPLAPFQVRQQKRLSENSHLPVLFENVNSDQWRKLSMERKVPAGAKWIASLGIVYGPEQKQQEHNHE
;
A
#
# COMPACT_ATOMS: atom_id res chain seq x y z
N MET A 1 -26.68 24.28 4.32
CA MET A 1 -25.59 23.69 5.14
C MET A 1 -26.14 23.35 6.53
N GLU A 2 -25.75 22.24 7.15
CA GLU A 2 -26.18 21.95 8.53
C GLU A 2 -25.50 22.87 9.56
N GLN A 3 -26.19 23.16 10.67
CA GLN A 3 -25.73 24.09 11.72
C GLN A 3 -24.33 23.76 12.26
N LYS A 4 -23.98 22.48 12.40
CA LYS A 4 -22.66 22.06 12.90
C LYS A 4 -21.53 22.40 11.92
N ALA A 5 -21.73 22.19 10.62
CA ALA A 5 -20.75 22.58 9.60
C ALA A 5 -20.63 24.10 9.51
N TYR A 6 -21.74 24.82 9.64
CA TYR A 6 -21.74 26.29 9.68
C TYR A 6 -20.86 26.80 10.84
N LEU A 7 -21.09 26.31 12.06
CA LEU A 7 -20.30 26.70 13.23
C LEU A 7 -18.82 26.33 13.10
N ALA A 8 -18.50 25.21 12.44
CA ALA A 8 -17.11 24.82 12.19
C ALA A 8 -16.40 25.79 11.23
N VAL A 9 -17.05 26.20 10.14
CA VAL A 9 -16.49 27.19 9.20
C VAL A 9 -16.33 28.55 9.88
N VAL A 10 -17.31 28.98 10.67
CA VAL A 10 -17.20 30.23 11.47
C VAL A 10 -16.05 30.14 12.46
N GLY A 11 -15.92 29.04 13.20
CA GLY A 11 -14.80 28.81 14.12
C GLY A 11 -13.45 28.85 13.42
N MET A 12 -13.36 28.27 12.22
CA MET A 12 -12.17 28.35 11.39
C MET A 12 -11.88 29.80 10.96
N LEU A 13 -12.86 30.53 10.44
CA LEU A 13 -12.64 31.92 10.01
C LEU A 13 -12.18 32.79 11.19
N ASN A 14 -12.74 32.59 12.39
CA ASN A 14 -12.32 33.29 13.61
C ASN A 14 -10.90 32.96 14.08
N SER A 15 -10.31 31.84 13.61
CA SER A 15 -8.92 31.50 13.94
C SER A 15 -7.89 32.31 13.13
N PHE A 16 -8.34 33.09 12.14
CA PHE A 16 -7.50 33.97 11.34
C PHE A 16 -7.79 35.45 11.62
N PRO A 17 -6.82 36.36 11.38
CA PRO A 17 -7.06 37.80 11.40
C PRO A 17 -8.22 38.17 10.47
N GLN A 18 -9.24 38.85 11.02
CA GLN A 18 -10.45 39.17 10.27
C GLN A 18 -10.18 40.24 9.22
N ALA A 19 -10.53 39.95 7.97
CA ALA A 19 -10.61 40.95 6.91
C ALA A 19 -11.94 41.72 7.02
N SER A 20 -11.98 42.97 6.55
CA SER A 20 -13.17 43.84 6.54
C SER A 20 -14.21 43.44 5.49
N SER A 21 -14.54 42.16 5.40
CA SER A 21 -15.50 41.60 4.43
C SER A 21 -16.84 41.32 5.10
N ASN A 22 -17.92 41.32 4.32
CA ASN A 22 -19.25 40.96 4.82
C ASN A 22 -19.30 39.45 5.15
N PRO A 23 -19.49 39.07 6.43
CA PRO A 23 -19.46 37.68 6.85
C PRO A 23 -20.64 36.87 6.28
N ASP A 24 -21.81 37.50 6.09
CA ASP A 24 -23.01 36.83 5.58
C ASP A 24 -22.82 36.42 4.11
N LEU A 25 -22.24 37.30 3.28
CA LEU A 25 -21.91 36.98 1.89
C LEU A 25 -20.83 35.90 1.80
N THR A 26 -19.86 35.94 2.70
CA THR A 26 -18.79 34.94 2.77
C THR A 26 -19.38 33.56 3.10
N MET A 27 -20.22 33.48 4.13
CA MET A 27 -20.90 32.24 4.51
C MET A 27 -21.87 31.73 3.45
N GLY A 28 -22.61 32.63 2.78
CA GLY A 28 -23.48 32.26 1.65
C GLY A 28 -22.69 31.66 0.49
N THR A 29 -21.47 32.14 0.25
CA THR A 29 -20.59 31.56 -0.77
C THR A 29 -20.14 30.16 -0.37
N TYR A 30 -19.68 29.97 0.86
CA TYR A 30 -19.33 28.64 1.39
C TYR A 30 -20.50 27.66 1.30
N GLU A 31 -21.72 28.09 1.64
CA GLU A 31 -22.91 27.26 1.53
C GLU A 31 -23.19 26.84 0.09
N SER A 32 -23.06 27.74 -0.88
CA SER A 32 -23.24 27.46 -2.30
C SER A 32 -22.21 26.45 -2.83
N VAL A 33 -20.92 26.66 -2.53
CA VAL A 33 -19.85 25.84 -3.11
C VAL A 33 -19.65 24.48 -2.44
N LEU A 34 -20.12 24.31 -1.20
CA LEU A 34 -20.03 23.05 -0.44
C LEU A 34 -21.26 22.17 -0.62
N GLN A 35 -22.22 22.55 -1.48
CA GLN A 35 -23.37 21.72 -1.81
C GLN A 35 -22.92 20.34 -2.32
N GLY A 36 -23.55 19.28 -1.80
CA GLY A 36 -23.25 17.89 -2.16
C GLY A 36 -22.11 17.24 -1.37
N LEU A 37 -21.40 17.98 -0.51
CA LEU A 37 -20.45 17.40 0.45
C LEU A 37 -21.14 17.03 1.76
N SER A 38 -20.66 15.99 2.43
CA SER A 38 -21.15 15.63 3.75
C SER A 38 -20.77 16.68 4.79
N THR A 39 -21.65 16.89 5.77
CA THR A 39 -21.39 17.76 6.93
C THR A 39 -20.06 17.42 7.61
N GLN A 40 -19.74 16.12 7.72
CA GLN A 40 -18.51 15.68 8.35
C GLN A 40 -17.26 16.08 7.56
N ALA A 41 -17.29 15.99 6.22
CA ALA A 41 -16.16 16.42 5.38
C ALA A 41 -15.85 17.92 5.57
N VAL A 42 -16.89 18.75 5.68
CA VAL A 42 -16.76 20.20 5.93
C VAL A 42 -16.19 20.48 7.32
N ILE A 43 -16.66 19.77 8.35
CA ILE A 43 -16.16 19.91 9.72
C ILE A 43 -14.68 19.50 9.80
N GLU A 44 -14.30 18.36 9.23
CA GLU A 44 -12.91 17.89 9.24
C GLU A 44 -11.98 18.85 8.47
N ALA A 45 -12.44 19.43 7.36
CA ALA A 45 -11.67 20.42 6.62
C ALA A 45 -11.45 21.70 7.44
N ALA A 46 -12.52 22.23 8.05
CA ALA A 46 -12.43 23.41 8.91
C ALA A 46 -11.47 23.21 10.09
N GLN A 47 -11.56 22.06 10.77
CA GLN A 47 -10.64 21.71 11.86
C GLN A 47 -9.19 21.65 11.40
N ARG A 48 -8.90 21.05 10.24
CA ARG A 48 -7.52 20.95 9.72
C ARG A 48 -6.91 22.31 9.42
N PHE A 49 -7.68 23.24 8.83
CA PHE A 49 -7.19 24.60 8.62
C PHE A 49 -6.92 25.34 9.94
N THR A 50 -7.81 25.20 10.92
CA THR A 50 -7.61 25.76 12.27
C THR A 50 -6.39 25.19 12.97
N MET A 51 -6.11 23.90 12.79
CA MET A 51 -4.98 23.21 13.44
C MET A 51 -3.64 23.42 12.72
N GLY A 52 -3.63 23.89 11.47
CA GLY A 52 -2.40 24.01 10.70
C GLY A 52 -2.00 22.76 9.92
N ASP A 53 -2.93 21.81 9.74
CA ASP A 53 -2.66 20.46 9.22
C ASP A 53 -2.83 20.33 7.70
N VAL A 54 -3.23 21.40 7.01
CA VAL A 54 -3.33 21.41 5.54
C VAL A 54 -1.97 21.76 4.93
N GLN A 55 -1.48 20.88 4.06
CA GLN A 55 -0.17 21.06 3.43
C GLN A 55 -0.15 22.33 2.58
N GLY A 56 0.87 23.17 2.78
CA GLY A 56 1.04 24.41 2.02
C GLY A 56 0.10 25.55 2.42
N GLN A 57 -0.72 25.38 3.48
CA GLN A 57 -1.60 26.46 3.93
C GLN A 57 -0.81 27.65 4.48
N SER A 58 -1.41 28.83 4.35
CA SER A 58 -0.99 29.99 5.15
C SER A 58 -1.39 29.79 6.62
N LYS A 59 -0.47 30.14 7.54
CA LYS A 59 -0.78 30.22 8.98
C LYS A 59 -1.22 31.61 9.41
N THR A 60 -1.09 32.60 8.53
CA THR A 60 -1.34 34.03 8.83
C THR A 60 -2.60 34.56 8.16
N PHE A 61 -3.06 33.89 7.10
CA PHE A 61 -4.22 34.30 6.30
C PHE A 61 -5.23 33.17 6.23
N ALA A 62 -6.51 33.51 6.26
CA ALA A 62 -7.58 32.56 6.04
C ALA A 62 -7.43 31.87 4.66
N PRO A 63 -7.81 30.59 4.54
CA PRO A 63 -7.79 29.92 3.25
C PRO A 63 -8.76 30.59 2.29
N SER A 64 -8.39 30.61 1.02
CA SER A 64 -9.34 30.92 -0.04
C SER A 64 -10.47 29.88 -0.06
N ILE A 65 -11.63 30.27 -0.56
CA ILE A 65 -12.77 29.35 -0.71
C ILE A 65 -12.39 28.14 -1.59
N ALA A 66 -11.56 28.35 -2.61
CA ALA A 66 -11.08 27.29 -3.48
C ALA A 66 -10.19 26.27 -2.75
N GLU A 67 -9.24 26.73 -1.93
CA GLU A 67 -8.40 25.87 -1.09
C GLU A 67 -9.25 25.07 -0.11
N PHE A 68 -10.22 25.73 0.53
CA PHE A 68 -11.13 25.08 1.46
C PHE A 68 -11.96 23.98 0.80
N VAL A 69 -12.57 24.27 -0.37
CA VAL A 69 -13.36 23.29 -1.12
C VAL A 69 -12.52 22.10 -1.55
N THR A 70 -11.26 22.34 -1.94
CA THR A 70 -10.33 21.28 -2.34
C THR A 70 -10.06 20.33 -1.16
N GLU A 71 -9.78 20.87 0.02
CA GLU A 71 -9.59 20.07 1.22
C GLU A 71 -10.87 19.32 1.63
N ALA A 72 -12.03 19.98 1.58
CA ALA A 72 -13.32 19.37 1.89
C ALA A 72 -13.65 18.20 0.96
N ARG A 73 -13.33 18.31 -0.34
CA ARG A 73 -13.45 17.19 -1.30
C ARG A 73 -12.49 16.05 -0.95
N SER A 74 -11.24 16.35 -0.61
CA SER A 74 -10.28 15.34 -0.15
C SER A 74 -10.78 14.60 1.12
N ARG A 75 -11.40 15.32 2.07
CA ARG A 75 -12.02 14.70 3.25
C ARG A 75 -13.19 13.80 2.87
N GLN A 76 -14.06 14.27 1.98
CA GLN A 76 -15.19 13.48 1.48
C GLN A 76 -14.71 12.17 0.83
N GLU A 77 -13.65 12.20 0.03
CA GLU A 77 -13.06 11.01 -0.57
C GLU A 77 -12.55 10.04 0.48
N LEU A 78 -11.83 10.51 1.50
CA LEU A 78 -11.32 9.65 2.56
C LEU A 78 -12.43 9.05 3.43
N ILE A 79 -13.46 9.82 3.75
CA ILE A 79 -14.65 9.31 4.46
C ILE A 79 -15.29 8.21 3.62
N SER A 80 -15.45 8.45 2.32
CA SER A 80 -16.03 7.49 1.39
C SER A 80 -15.18 6.22 1.27
N LEU A 81 -13.85 6.34 1.25
CA LEU A 81 -12.91 5.21 1.25
C LEU A 81 -12.97 4.41 2.55
N LYS A 82 -13.05 5.06 3.71
CA LYS A 82 -13.20 4.39 5.01
C LYS A 82 -14.53 3.66 5.16
N ALA A 83 -15.58 4.20 4.54
CA ALA A 83 -16.91 3.58 4.52
C ALA A 83 -17.00 2.37 3.57
N LYS A 84 -16.03 2.16 2.66
CA LYS A 84 -16.03 0.99 1.78
C LYS A 84 -15.94 -0.30 2.61
N PRO A 85 -16.75 -1.32 2.30
CA PRO A 85 -16.68 -2.60 2.98
C PRO A 85 -15.29 -3.20 2.80
N ARG A 86 -14.73 -3.71 3.91
CA ARG A 86 -13.44 -4.41 3.88
C ARG A 86 -13.58 -5.65 3.01
N LEU A 87 -12.55 -5.92 2.20
CA LEU A 87 -12.46 -7.18 1.46
C LEU A 87 -12.50 -8.36 2.45
N PRO A 88 -13.18 -9.46 2.11
CA PRO A 88 -13.16 -10.64 2.95
C PRO A 88 -11.72 -11.12 3.13
N ALA A 89 -11.42 -11.65 4.32
CA ALA A 89 -10.13 -12.30 4.55
C ALA A 89 -9.91 -13.38 3.48
N PRO A 90 -8.69 -13.54 2.93
CA PRO A 90 -8.41 -14.59 1.98
C PRO A 90 -8.83 -15.94 2.56
N ARG A 91 -9.79 -16.61 1.91
CA ARG A 91 -10.15 -17.99 2.27
C ARG A 91 -9.08 -18.90 1.68
N TYR A 92 -8.19 -19.39 2.54
CA TYR A 92 -7.30 -20.49 2.17
C TYR A 92 -8.13 -21.77 2.17
N PHE A 93 -8.19 -22.47 1.03
CA PHE A 93 -8.83 -23.78 0.95
C PHE A 93 -8.19 -24.72 1.99
N PRO A 94 -8.97 -25.51 2.73
CA PRO A 94 -8.47 -26.51 3.67
C PRO A 94 -7.95 -27.73 2.87
N GLY A 95 -6.86 -27.53 2.12
CA GLY A 95 -5.98 -28.64 1.79
C GLY A 95 -5.13 -28.99 3.02
N PRO A 96 -4.59 -30.21 3.11
CA PRO A 96 -3.72 -30.62 4.23
C PRO A 96 -2.41 -29.81 4.29
N LEU A 97 -2.11 -28.99 3.28
CA LEU A 97 -0.87 -28.28 3.11
C LEU A 97 -1.13 -26.78 2.92
N ALA A 98 -0.36 -25.97 3.62
CA ALA A 98 -0.34 -24.53 3.43
C ALA A 98 0.20 -24.17 2.02
N PRO A 99 -0.13 -23.00 1.45
CA PRO A 99 0.29 -22.62 0.10
C PRO A 99 1.81 -22.67 -0.14
N PHE A 100 2.62 -22.35 0.88
CA PHE A 100 4.07 -22.45 0.77
C PHE A 100 4.55 -23.91 0.69
N GLN A 101 3.86 -24.83 1.36
CA GLN A 101 4.14 -26.27 1.29
C GLN A 101 3.73 -26.84 -0.08
N VAL A 102 2.61 -26.39 -0.64
CA VAL A 102 2.21 -26.73 -2.03
C VAL A 102 3.28 -26.27 -3.03
N ARG A 103 3.81 -25.05 -2.86
CA ARG A 103 4.91 -24.55 -3.67
C ARG A 103 6.19 -25.37 -3.49
N GLN A 104 6.53 -25.74 -2.25
CA GLN A 104 7.70 -26.59 -1.97
C GLN A 104 7.58 -27.97 -2.64
N GLN A 105 6.43 -28.64 -2.52
CA GLN A 105 6.19 -29.93 -3.16
C GLN A 105 6.25 -29.84 -4.68
N LYS A 106 5.66 -28.79 -5.27
CA LYS A 106 5.76 -28.54 -6.71
C LYS A 106 7.21 -28.38 -7.15
N ARG A 107 8.03 -27.64 -6.39
CA ARG A 107 9.46 -27.48 -6.68
C ARG A 107 10.25 -28.78 -6.53
N LEU A 108 9.92 -29.61 -5.54
CA LEU A 108 10.52 -30.93 -5.38
C LEU A 108 10.19 -31.83 -6.57
N SER A 109 8.92 -31.88 -7.01
CA SER A 109 8.51 -32.68 -8.16
C SER A 109 9.11 -32.18 -9.48
N GLU A 110 9.23 -30.86 -9.66
CA GLU A 110 9.83 -30.27 -10.87
C GLU A 110 11.32 -30.66 -11.01
N ASN A 111 12.05 -30.78 -9.91
CA ASN A 111 13.51 -31.01 -9.90
C ASN A 111 13.90 -32.43 -9.49
N SER A 112 12.93 -33.35 -9.33
CA SER A 112 13.20 -34.72 -8.85
C SER A 112 14.08 -35.55 -9.81
N HIS A 113 14.20 -35.12 -11.06
CA HIS A 113 15.05 -35.75 -12.09
C HIS A 113 16.52 -35.32 -12.00
N LEU A 114 16.85 -34.32 -11.18
CA LEU A 114 18.20 -33.78 -11.05
C LEU A 114 18.92 -34.38 -9.83
N PRO A 115 20.24 -34.59 -9.89
CA PRO A 115 21.00 -35.07 -8.75
C PRO A 115 21.07 -34.00 -7.66
N VAL A 116 20.82 -34.39 -6.40
CA VAL A 116 21.01 -33.50 -5.25
C VAL A 116 22.49 -33.43 -4.91
N LEU A 117 23.08 -32.23 -4.94
CA LEU A 117 24.49 -32.01 -4.62
C LEU A 117 24.69 -31.58 -3.16
N PHE A 118 23.84 -30.67 -2.69
CA PHE A 118 23.90 -30.12 -1.33
C PHE A 118 22.50 -29.86 -0.80
N GLU A 119 22.28 -30.14 0.48
CA GLU A 119 21.03 -29.91 1.20
C GLU A 119 21.21 -28.87 2.30
N ASN A 120 20.10 -28.25 2.73
CA ASN A 120 20.05 -27.25 3.80
C ASN A 120 20.99 -26.04 3.59
N VAL A 121 21.21 -25.66 2.33
CA VAL A 121 22.07 -24.54 1.92
C VAL A 121 21.28 -23.24 1.95
N ASN A 122 21.72 -22.29 2.77
CA ASN A 122 21.19 -20.93 2.79
C ASN A 122 21.81 -20.05 1.67
N SER A 123 21.30 -18.82 1.50
CA SER A 123 21.75 -17.92 0.42
C SER A 123 23.24 -17.61 0.46
N ASP A 124 23.80 -17.44 1.65
CA ASP A 124 25.19 -17.01 1.82
C ASP A 124 26.14 -18.18 1.57
N GLN A 125 25.77 -19.37 2.03
CA GLN A 125 26.46 -20.62 1.73
C GLN A 125 26.44 -20.93 0.23
N TRP A 126 25.29 -20.75 -0.44
CA TRP A 126 25.20 -20.90 -1.89
C TRP A 126 26.15 -19.96 -2.64
N ARG A 127 26.15 -18.67 -2.27
CA ARG A 127 27.08 -17.68 -2.85
C ARG A 127 28.53 -18.09 -2.67
N LYS A 128 28.89 -18.55 -1.47
CA LYS A 128 30.25 -19.02 -1.17
C LYS A 128 30.63 -20.23 -2.02
N LEU A 129 29.77 -21.25 -2.11
CA LEU A 129 29.98 -22.44 -2.93
C LEU A 129 30.12 -22.09 -4.43
N SER A 130 29.33 -21.13 -4.91
CA SER A 130 29.42 -20.64 -6.29
C SER A 130 30.72 -19.88 -6.55
N MET A 131 31.18 -19.03 -5.63
CA MET A 131 32.45 -18.30 -5.76
C MET A 131 33.66 -19.25 -5.73
N GLU A 132 33.61 -20.28 -4.87
CA GLU A 132 34.64 -21.31 -4.75
C GLU A 132 34.63 -22.32 -5.91
N ARG A 133 33.73 -22.17 -6.90
CA ARG A 133 33.56 -23.09 -8.05
C ARG A 133 33.34 -24.55 -7.65
N LYS A 134 32.80 -24.80 -6.46
CA LYS A 134 32.43 -26.14 -5.97
C LYS A 134 31.12 -26.64 -6.56
N VAL A 135 30.40 -25.77 -7.25
CA VAL A 135 29.14 -26.07 -7.92
C VAL A 135 29.38 -26.18 -9.42
N PRO A 136 28.98 -27.29 -10.08
CA PRO A 136 29.14 -27.46 -11.52
C PRO A 136 28.29 -26.46 -12.31
N ALA A 137 28.77 -26.09 -13.50
CA ALA A 137 28.03 -25.23 -14.42
C ALA A 137 26.68 -25.87 -14.80
N GLY A 138 25.59 -25.10 -14.67
CA GLY A 138 24.22 -25.58 -14.92
C GLY A 138 23.47 -26.08 -13.69
N ALA A 139 24.10 -26.10 -12.51
CA ALA A 139 23.41 -26.38 -11.24
C ALA A 139 22.39 -25.29 -10.89
N LYS A 140 21.32 -25.70 -10.20
CA LYS A 140 20.21 -24.83 -9.77
C LYS A 140 20.04 -24.90 -8.27
N TRP A 141 20.05 -23.75 -7.61
CA TRP A 141 19.68 -23.65 -6.19
C TRP A 141 18.21 -23.27 -6.04
N ILE A 142 17.44 -24.06 -5.30
CA ILE A 142 16.03 -23.81 -5.02
C ILE A 142 15.89 -23.29 -3.60
N ALA A 143 15.82 -21.96 -3.47
CA ALA A 143 15.79 -21.26 -2.18
C ALA A 143 14.66 -21.72 -1.24
N SER A 144 13.49 -22.08 -1.78
CA SER A 144 12.35 -22.56 -0.96
C SER A 144 12.58 -23.93 -0.32
N LEU A 145 13.57 -24.68 -0.80
CA LEU A 145 13.94 -26.02 -0.32
C LEU A 145 15.31 -26.04 0.36
N GLY A 146 16.16 -25.04 0.11
CA GLY A 146 17.55 -25.06 0.55
C GLY A 146 18.38 -26.14 -0.14
N ILE A 147 17.95 -26.62 -1.31
CA ILE A 147 18.60 -27.72 -2.04
C ILE A 147 19.30 -27.17 -3.29
N VAL A 148 20.53 -27.62 -3.50
CA VAL A 148 21.30 -27.40 -4.74
C VAL A 148 21.22 -28.66 -5.59
N TYR A 149 20.57 -28.54 -6.75
CA TYR A 149 20.49 -29.58 -7.77
C TYR A 149 21.62 -29.42 -8.78
N GLY A 150 22.21 -30.53 -9.22
CA GLY A 150 23.20 -30.58 -10.29
C GLY A 150 22.57 -30.51 -11.68
N PRO A 151 23.39 -30.40 -12.74
CA PRO A 151 22.92 -30.41 -14.13
C PRO A 151 22.32 -31.77 -14.53
N GLU A 152 21.49 -31.77 -15.56
CA GLU A 152 20.97 -33.01 -16.18
C GLU A 152 22.14 -33.88 -16.64
N GLN A 153 22.17 -35.15 -16.20
CA GLN A 153 23.13 -36.11 -16.68
C GLN A 153 22.79 -36.44 -18.14
N LYS A 154 23.56 -35.90 -19.09
CA LYS A 154 23.54 -36.43 -20.47
C LYS A 154 23.98 -37.89 -20.38
N GLN A 155 23.07 -38.81 -20.71
CA GLN A 155 23.41 -40.22 -20.90
C GLN A 155 24.60 -40.28 -21.85
N GLN A 156 25.75 -40.71 -21.35
CA GLN A 156 26.91 -41.00 -22.20
C GLN A 156 26.51 -42.19 -23.05
N GLU A 157 26.36 -41.95 -24.36
CA GLU A 157 26.19 -42.98 -25.37
C GLU A 157 27.33 -43.99 -25.24
N HIS A 158 26.96 -45.21 -24.84
CA HIS A 158 27.79 -46.39 -24.95
C HIS A 158 27.94 -46.73 -26.44
N ASN A 159 28.91 -46.11 -27.11
CA ASN A 159 29.45 -46.62 -28.37
C ASN A 159 30.88 -47.10 -28.10
N HIS A 160 30.99 -48.36 -27.68
CA HIS A 160 32.18 -49.16 -27.90
C HIS A 160 32.12 -49.70 -29.33
N GLU A 161 33.01 -49.20 -30.19
CA GLU A 161 33.63 -49.96 -31.29
C GLU A 161 35.13 -49.65 -31.29
#